data_AF-A0A3D5JP46-F1
#
_entry.id   AF-A0A3D5JP46-F1
#
_cell.length_a   1.000
_cell.length_b   1.000
_cell.length_c   1.000
_cell.angle_alpha   90.00
_cell.angle_beta   90.00
_cell.angle_gamma   90.00
#
_symmetry.space_group_name_H-M   'P 1'
#
loop_
_entity.id
_entity.type
_entity.pdbx_description
1 polymer ?
#
loop_
_entity_poly.entity_id
_entity_poly.type
_entity_poly.pdbx_seq_one_letter_code
_entity_poly.pdbx_strand_id
1 'polypeptide(L)'
;LIQVGISDDAQKIAKSSALKQNITTLRNRVNELGVAEPIIQQQGLERIVVQLPGVQDTARAKEILGAVATLEFRLVDEKNDPQTAIQSGRTPIGSKLYYFKDGRPLLLKTRVITTGESITGASAGFDQENNIPMVNITLDSAGGRAMLDTTKKYLHHRMAVVFIENQVETITDKDGRVMLDKKGNPLKKRTTTKDIINAATIQGTFSSRFQITGIDSARAASNLALLLRAGSLSAPIEIIEERTIGPSLGADNIQKGVLSVIVGFVLVLIFMAVRYRVFGLVANVALTLNLVMIVAVLSLLQATLTLPGIAGIVLTVGMAVDANVLIFERIKEELGTQSNIQKAISSGYDKAVLTIADANITTLIAALVLFSFGTGPIKGFAITLSIGIVTSMFTAIIVSRAIINKIYGGKKLEELSI
;
A
#
# COMPACT_ATOMS: atom_id res chain seq x y z
N LEU A 1 -19.97 -32.41 -29.36
CA LEU A 1 -19.94 -31.07 -28.73
C LEU A 1 -18.49 -30.64 -28.62
N ILE A 2 -18.04 -29.69 -29.46
CA ILE A 2 -16.68 -29.15 -29.38
C ILE A 2 -16.66 -28.19 -28.18
N GLN A 3 -15.99 -28.58 -27.09
CA GLN A 3 -15.74 -27.67 -25.98
C GLN A 3 -14.56 -26.78 -26.33
N VAL A 4 -14.85 -25.55 -26.72
CA VAL A 4 -13.83 -24.50 -26.85
C VAL A 4 -13.50 -24.02 -25.45
N GLY A 5 -12.38 -24.50 -24.90
CA GLY A 5 -11.82 -24.06 -23.63
C GLY A 5 -10.67 -23.06 -23.85
N ILE A 6 -10.59 -22.03 -23.02
CA ILE A 6 -9.43 -21.14 -22.99
C ILE A 6 -8.27 -21.91 -22.33
N SER A 7 -7.10 -21.93 -22.96
CA SER A 7 -5.91 -22.60 -22.39
C SER A 7 -5.52 -21.96 -21.05
N ASP A 8 -4.96 -22.76 -20.13
CA ASP A 8 -4.56 -22.29 -18.81
C ASP A 8 -3.55 -21.13 -18.88
N ASP A 9 -2.69 -21.12 -19.91
CA ASP A 9 -1.75 -20.03 -20.16
C ASP A 9 -2.46 -18.75 -20.61
N ALA A 10 -3.45 -18.85 -21.50
CA ALA A 10 -4.25 -17.70 -21.90
C ALA A 10 -5.06 -17.13 -20.72
N GLN A 11 -5.55 -17.98 -19.81
CA GLN A 11 -6.21 -17.52 -18.58
C GLN A 11 -5.25 -16.79 -17.64
N LYS A 12 -4.04 -17.32 -17.43
CA LYS A 12 -3.01 -16.66 -16.60
C LYS A 12 -2.60 -15.31 -17.17
N ILE A 13 -2.40 -15.22 -18.49
CA ILE A 13 -2.05 -13.97 -19.17
C ILE A 13 -3.19 -12.96 -19.03
N ALA A 14 -4.44 -13.38 -19.25
CA ALA A 14 -5.60 -12.51 -19.09
C ALA A 14 -5.75 -11.99 -17.66
N LYS A 15 -5.62 -12.87 -16.65
CA LYS A 15 -5.67 -12.49 -15.23
C LYS A 15 -4.55 -11.52 -14.86
N SER A 16 -3.31 -11.81 -15.28
CA SER A 16 -2.14 -10.97 -15.01
C SER A 16 -2.28 -9.58 -15.66
N SER A 17 -2.74 -9.53 -16.91
CA SER A 17 -2.99 -8.27 -17.63
C SER A 17 -4.08 -7.44 -16.94
N ALA A 18 -5.21 -8.06 -16.59
CA ALA A 18 -6.29 -7.41 -15.87
C ALA A 18 -5.84 -6.87 -14.50
N LEU A 19 -5.00 -7.64 -13.78
CA LEU A 19 -4.47 -7.21 -12.50
C LEU A 19 -3.53 -6.00 -12.64
N LYS A 20 -2.63 -6.02 -13.63
CA LYS A 20 -1.71 -4.91 -13.89
C LYS A 20 -2.45 -3.63 -14.28
N GLN A 21 -3.49 -3.76 -15.08
CA GLN A 21 -4.35 -2.62 -15.44
C GLN A 21 -5.08 -2.09 -14.19
N ASN A 22 -5.72 -2.97 -13.41
CA ASN A 22 -6.38 -2.59 -12.17
C ASN A 22 -5.44 -1.91 -11.16
N ILE A 23 -4.18 -2.35 -11.04
CA ILE A 23 -3.17 -1.69 -10.19
C ILE A 23 -2.92 -0.25 -10.67
N THR A 24 -2.85 -0.04 -11.98
CA THR A 24 -2.64 1.29 -12.58
C THR A 24 -3.86 2.19 -12.32
N THR A 25 -5.07 1.67 -12.53
CA THR A 25 -6.33 2.34 -12.22
C THR A 25 -6.42 2.71 -10.73
N LEU A 26 -6.12 1.77 -9.83
CA LEU A 26 -6.09 2.01 -8.39
C LEU A 26 -5.06 3.07 -8.01
N ARG A 27 -3.88 3.08 -8.64
CA ARG A 27 -2.87 4.11 -8.40
C ARG A 27 -3.37 5.49 -8.74
N ASN A 28 -4.01 5.65 -9.90
CA ASN A 28 -4.61 6.93 -10.28
C ASN A 28 -5.70 7.35 -9.29
N ARG A 29 -6.58 6.42 -8.90
CA ARG A 29 -7.65 6.68 -7.92
C ARG A 29 -7.14 7.10 -6.55
N VAL A 30 -6.04 6.49 -6.09
CA VAL A 30 -5.46 6.85 -4.79
C VAL A 30 -4.78 8.22 -4.84
N ASN A 31 -4.10 8.57 -5.95
CA ASN A 31 -3.53 9.90 -6.11
C ASN A 31 -4.62 10.99 -6.03
N GLU A 32 -5.81 10.71 -6.57
CA GLU A 32 -6.97 11.59 -6.52
C GLU A 32 -7.59 11.73 -5.12
N LEU A 33 -7.34 10.77 -4.22
CA LEU A 33 -7.73 10.89 -2.80
C LEU A 33 -6.81 11.85 -2.02
N GLY A 34 -5.73 12.36 -2.63
CA GLY A 34 -4.77 13.24 -1.97
C GLY A 34 -3.87 12.51 -0.97
N VAL A 35 -3.75 11.19 -1.10
CA VAL A 35 -2.91 10.36 -0.24
C VAL A 35 -1.45 10.47 -0.67
N ALA A 36 -0.57 10.85 0.26
CA ALA A 36 0.86 10.84 0.02
C ALA A 36 1.39 9.39 0.04
N GLU A 37 2.08 8.97 -1.01
CA GLU A 37 2.84 7.70 -1.07
C GLU A 37 2.03 6.41 -0.79
N PRO A 38 0.99 6.10 -1.59
CA PRO A 38 0.25 4.86 -1.43
C PRO A 38 1.05 3.64 -1.89
N ILE A 39 0.97 2.56 -1.11
CA ILE A 39 1.58 1.28 -1.48
C ILE A 39 0.51 0.41 -2.13
N ILE A 40 0.63 0.21 -3.45
CA ILE A 40 -0.25 -0.66 -4.23
C ILE A 40 0.60 -1.74 -4.86
N GLN A 41 0.41 -2.98 -4.39
CA GLN A 41 1.22 -4.12 -4.78
C GLN A 41 0.37 -5.33 -5.13
N GLN A 42 0.81 -6.08 -6.14
CA GLN A 42 0.24 -7.39 -6.47
C GLN A 42 0.56 -8.40 -5.37
N GLN A 43 -0.44 -9.15 -4.92
CA GLN A 43 -0.27 -10.27 -4.00
C GLN A 43 -0.83 -11.55 -4.66
N GLY A 44 0.07 -12.39 -5.17
CA GLY A 44 -0.32 -13.59 -5.92
C GLY A 44 -0.96 -13.27 -7.27
N LEU A 45 -1.82 -14.16 -7.79
CA LEU A 45 -2.41 -14.04 -9.13
C LEU A 45 -3.72 -13.24 -9.18
N GLU A 46 -4.38 -13.05 -8.03
CA GLU A 46 -5.77 -12.54 -7.98
C GLU A 46 -6.00 -11.48 -6.89
N ARG A 47 -4.95 -11.01 -6.20
CA ARG A 47 -5.10 -10.03 -5.11
C ARG A 47 -4.20 -8.82 -5.31
N ILE A 48 -4.67 -7.70 -4.80
CA ILE A 48 -3.96 -6.42 -4.76
C ILE A 48 -4.00 -5.96 -3.30
N VAL A 49 -2.84 -5.64 -2.74
CA VAL A 49 -2.70 -4.98 -1.44
C VAL A 49 -2.63 -3.48 -1.67
N VAL A 50 -3.53 -2.74 -1.04
CA VAL A 50 -3.58 -1.28 -1.07
C VAL A 50 -3.39 -0.76 0.34
N GLN A 51 -2.37 0.05 0.56
CA GLN A 51 -2.11 0.72 1.83
C GLN A 51 -2.16 2.23 1.61
N LEU A 52 -3.02 2.90 2.38
CA LEU A 52 -3.28 4.32 2.26
C LEU A 52 -2.87 5.01 3.57
N PRO A 53 -1.65 5.55 3.66
CA PRO A 53 -1.22 6.27 4.85
C PRO A 53 -2.02 7.58 5.02
N GLY A 54 -2.45 7.89 6.24
CA GLY A 54 -3.07 9.18 6.56
C GLY A 54 -4.49 9.40 6.03
N VAL A 55 -5.16 8.38 5.49
CA VAL A 55 -6.58 8.49 5.10
C VAL A 55 -7.45 8.60 6.35
N GLN A 56 -8.17 9.71 6.47
CA GLN A 56 -9.09 9.95 7.58
C GLN A 56 -10.46 9.29 7.36
N ASP A 57 -10.95 9.32 6.11
CA ASP A 57 -12.25 8.76 5.72
C ASP A 57 -12.06 7.48 4.90
N THR A 58 -12.02 6.35 5.61
CA THR A 58 -11.88 5.03 4.96
C THR A 58 -13.12 4.65 4.16
N ALA A 59 -14.31 5.13 4.53
CA ALA A 59 -15.54 4.85 3.80
C ALA A 59 -15.52 5.50 2.41
N ARG A 60 -15.12 6.77 2.33
CA ARG A 60 -14.95 7.48 1.06
C ARG A 60 -13.83 6.89 0.20
N ALA A 61 -12.73 6.45 0.82
CA ALA A 61 -11.68 5.75 0.08
C ALA A 61 -12.18 4.43 -0.51
N LYS A 62 -13.01 3.66 0.22
CA LYS A 62 -13.62 2.43 -0.28
C LYS A 62 -14.56 2.68 -1.45
N GLU A 63 -15.40 3.71 -1.36
CA GLU A 63 -16.31 4.07 -2.44
C GLU A 63 -15.52 4.35 -3.73
N ILE A 64 -14.47 5.17 -3.65
CA ILE A 64 -13.67 5.56 -4.82
C ILE A 64 -12.83 4.38 -5.36
N LEU A 65 -12.28 3.54 -4.49
CA LEU A 65 -11.43 2.42 -4.91
C LEU A 65 -12.24 1.21 -5.37
N GLY A 66 -13.36 0.91 -4.73
CA GLY A 66 -14.22 -0.24 -5.02
C GLY A 66 -15.23 0.00 -6.15
N ALA A 67 -15.57 1.25 -6.47
CA ALA A 67 -16.55 1.54 -7.52
C ALA A 67 -16.04 1.10 -8.90
N VAL A 68 -16.64 0.07 -9.48
CA VAL A 68 -16.42 -0.30 -10.89
C VAL A 68 -17.36 0.55 -11.74
N ALA A 69 -16.99 1.80 -11.94
CA ALA A 69 -17.70 2.70 -12.83
C ALA A 69 -17.11 2.63 -14.24
N THR A 70 -17.90 2.16 -15.20
CA THR A 70 -17.61 2.34 -16.62
C THR A 70 -18.60 3.32 -17.23
N LEU A 71 -18.09 4.14 -18.15
CA LEU A 71 -18.94 5.00 -18.96
C LEU A 71 -19.05 4.51 -20.39
N GLU A 72 -20.24 4.71 -20.95
CA GLU A 72 -20.49 4.53 -22.37
C GLU A 72 -21.20 5.75 -22.95
N PHE A 73 -20.64 6.30 -24.01
CA PHE A 73 -21.28 7.35 -24.80
C PHE A 73 -22.10 6.71 -25.91
N ARG A 74 -23.39 7.03 -25.96
CA ARG A 74 -24.35 6.42 -26.91
C ARG A 74 -25.24 7.50 -27.52
N LEU A 75 -25.63 7.32 -28.78
CA LEU A 75 -26.66 8.18 -29.40
C LEU A 75 -28.04 7.83 -28.84
N VAL A 76 -28.89 8.84 -28.68
CA VAL A 76 -30.30 8.66 -28.38
C VAL A 76 -31.01 8.18 -29.65
N ASP A 77 -31.99 7.29 -29.49
CA ASP A 77 -32.88 6.92 -30.57
C ASP A 77 -34.09 7.85 -30.60
N GLU A 78 -34.04 8.86 -31.47
CA GLU A 78 -35.11 9.85 -31.59
C GLU A 78 -36.28 9.39 -32.47
N LYS A 79 -36.12 8.29 -33.21
CA LYS A 79 -37.14 7.83 -34.16
C LYS A 79 -38.24 6.98 -33.50
N ASN A 80 -37.93 6.38 -32.35
CA ASN A 80 -38.80 5.45 -31.67
C ASN A 80 -39.18 5.99 -30.29
N ASP A 81 -40.42 5.74 -29.88
CA ASP A 81 -40.92 6.18 -28.59
C ASP A 81 -40.55 5.18 -27.47
N PRO A 82 -39.91 5.63 -26.37
CA PRO A 82 -39.61 4.79 -25.21
C PRO A 82 -40.84 4.17 -24.55
N GLN A 83 -42.00 4.85 -24.55
CA GLN A 83 -43.21 4.33 -23.90
C GLN A 83 -43.78 3.10 -24.62
N THR A 84 -43.76 3.14 -25.94
CA THR A 84 -44.12 1.99 -26.79
C THR A 84 -43.23 0.77 -26.50
N ALA A 85 -41.93 0.96 -26.26
CA ALA A 85 -41.01 -0.13 -25.91
C ALA A 85 -41.30 -0.73 -24.53
N ILE A 86 -41.74 0.10 -23.56
CA ILE A 86 -42.13 -0.34 -22.21
C ILE A 86 -43.42 -1.17 -22.29
N GLN A 87 -44.44 -0.66 -22.97
CA GLN A 87 -45.76 -1.30 -23.06
C GLN A 87 -45.71 -2.63 -23.83
N SER A 88 -44.93 -2.68 -24.91
CA SER A 88 -44.79 -3.90 -25.73
C SER A 88 -43.78 -4.90 -25.18
N GLY A 89 -42.95 -4.49 -24.21
CA GLY A 89 -41.82 -5.28 -23.71
C GLY A 89 -40.74 -5.58 -24.75
N ARG A 90 -40.79 -4.95 -25.93
CA ARG A 90 -39.87 -5.18 -27.05
C ARG A 90 -39.20 -3.88 -27.44
N THR A 91 -37.87 -3.90 -27.53
CA THR A 91 -37.08 -2.75 -27.97
C THR A 91 -36.90 -2.76 -29.49
N PRO A 92 -36.95 -1.59 -30.16
CA PRO A 92 -36.67 -1.50 -31.59
C PRO A 92 -35.28 -2.05 -31.93
N ILE A 93 -35.13 -2.62 -33.12
CA ILE A 93 -33.86 -3.19 -33.58
C ILE A 93 -32.78 -2.10 -33.57
N GLY A 94 -31.64 -2.43 -32.95
CA GLY A 94 -30.51 -1.50 -32.84
C GLY A 94 -30.63 -0.48 -31.71
N SER A 95 -31.66 -0.60 -30.87
CA SER A 95 -31.87 0.27 -29.70
C SER A 95 -32.06 -0.55 -28.43
N LYS A 96 -31.75 0.06 -27.28
CA LYS A 96 -31.94 -0.49 -25.95
C LYS A 96 -32.54 0.57 -25.05
N LEU A 97 -33.42 0.13 -24.15
CA LEU A 97 -34.05 0.99 -23.16
C LEU A 97 -33.12 1.15 -21.96
N TYR A 98 -32.92 2.40 -21.56
CA TYR A 98 -32.19 2.79 -20.35
C TYR A 98 -33.06 3.75 -19.54
N TYR A 99 -32.68 3.95 -18.28
CA TYR A 99 -33.41 4.84 -17.37
C TYR A 99 -32.45 5.88 -16.80
N PHE A 100 -32.97 7.09 -16.59
CA PHE A 100 -32.34 8.07 -15.71
C PHE A 100 -32.53 7.65 -14.25
N LYS A 101 -31.74 8.23 -13.34
CA LYS A 101 -31.87 7.98 -11.88
C LYS A 101 -33.24 8.34 -11.31
N ASP A 102 -33.97 9.24 -11.97
CA ASP A 102 -35.34 9.63 -11.62
C ASP A 102 -36.42 8.71 -12.21
N GLY A 103 -36.02 7.63 -12.88
CA GLY A 103 -36.92 6.64 -13.49
C GLY A 103 -37.43 7.01 -14.87
N ARG A 104 -37.05 8.15 -15.45
CA ARG A 104 -37.45 8.51 -16.82
C ARG A 104 -36.80 7.55 -17.83
N PRO A 105 -37.56 6.97 -18.77
CA PRO A 105 -37.00 6.09 -19.79
C PRO A 105 -36.40 6.87 -20.96
N LEU A 106 -35.36 6.34 -21.56
CA LEU A 106 -34.78 6.84 -22.81
C LEU A 106 -34.25 5.68 -23.65
N LEU A 107 -34.60 5.69 -24.94
CA LEU A 107 -34.05 4.73 -25.89
C LEU A 107 -32.69 5.22 -26.40
N LEU A 108 -31.68 4.36 -26.30
CA LEU A 108 -30.34 4.61 -26.80
C LEU A 108 -29.98 3.60 -27.88
N LYS A 109 -29.19 4.01 -28.85
CA LYS A 109 -28.62 3.09 -29.84
C LYS A 109 -27.69 2.09 -29.17
N THR A 110 -27.73 0.85 -29.64
CA THR A 110 -26.91 -0.26 -29.11
C THR A 110 -25.42 -0.06 -29.38
N ARG A 111 -25.07 0.71 -30.41
CA ARG A 111 -23.68 1.06 -30.75
C ARG A 111 -23.12 2.05 -29.73
N VAL A 112 -22.00 1.68 -29.11
CA VAL A 112 -21.20 2.57 -28.26
C VAL A 112 -20.30 3.43 -29.14
N ILE A 113 -20.27 4.74 -28.89
CA ILE A 113 -19.41 5.71 -29.59
C ILE A 113 -17.98 5.59 -29.05
N THR A 114 -17.83 5.77 -27.74
CA THR A 114 -16.59 5.61 -26.99
C THR A 114 -16.92 5.21 -25.55
N THR A 115 -15.93 4.71 -24.83
CA THR A 115 -16.04 4.28 -23.44
C THR A 115 -15.18 5.16 -22.54
N GLY A 116 -15.38 5.05 -21.22
CA GLY A 116 -14.54 5.74 -20.24
C GLY A 116 -13.04 5.41 -20.32
N GLU A 117 -12.66 4.30 -20.94
CA GLU A 117 -11.25 3.91 -21.15
C GLU A 117 -10.49 4.87 -22.06
N SER A 118 -11.19 5.51 -22.99
CA SER A 118 -10.59 6.49 -23.89
C SER A 118 -10.43 7.87 -23.24
N ILE A 119 -10.82 8.07 -21.97
CA ILE A 119 -10.68 9.35 -21.27
C ILE A 119 -9.27 9.48 -20.72
N THR A 120 -8.54 10.50 -21.17
CA THR A 120 -7.19 10.83 -20.70
C THR A 120 -7.19 11.94 -19.65
N GLY A 121 -8.24 12.74 -19.61
CA GLY A 121 -8.41 13.78 -18.61
C GLY A 121 -9.86 14.20 -18.46
N ALA A 122 -10.26 14.52 -17.23
CA ALA A 122 -11.54 15.16 -16.96
C ALA A 122 -11.35 16.20 -15.86
N SER A 123 -11.99 17.37 -15.97
CA SER A 123 -11.92 18.41 -14.95
C SER A 123 -13.29 19.05 -14.75
N ALA A 124 -13.67 19.25 -13.49
CA ALA A 124 -14.85 20.03 -13.18
C ALA A 124 -14.55 21.51 -13.39
N GLY A 125 -15.54 22.26 -13.88
CA GLY A 125 -15.45 23.68 -14.10
C GLY A 125 -16.84 24.32 -14.09
N PHE A 126 -16.88 25.60 -14.38
CA PHE A 126 -18.12 26.34 -14.59
C PHE A 126 -18.12 26.87 -16.02
N ASP A 127 -19.28 26.77 -16.65
CA ASP A 127 -19.51 27.45 -17.92
C ASP A 127 -19.41 28.97 -17.73
N GLN A 128 -18.70 29.65 -18.63
CA GLN A 128 -18.39 31.08 -18.52
C GLN A 128 -19.61 31.98 -18.74
N GLU A 129 -20.61 31.48 -19.48
CA GLU A 129 -21.77 32.27 -19.88
C GLU A 129 -22.88 32.22 -18.83
N ASN A 130 -23.15 31.04 -18.26
CA ASN A 130 -24.30 30.82 -17.38
C ASN A 130 -23.94 30.40 -15.94
N ASN A 131 -22.64 30.29 -15.62
CA ASN A 131 -22.14 29.81 -14.33
C ASN A 131 -22.71 28.43 -13.92
N ILE A 132 -23.00 27.58 -14.92
CA ILE A 132 -23.54 26.23 -14.71
C ILE A 132 -22.37 25.26 -14.48
N PRO A 133 -22.44 24.36 -13.48
CA PRO A 133 -21.44 23.32 -13.30
C PRO A 133 -21.30 22.43 -14.55
N MET A 134 -20.06 22.22 -14.97
CA MET A 134 -19.73 21.39 -16.13
C MET A 134 -18.52 20.49 -15.86
N VAL A 135 -18.34 19.47 -16.70
CA VAL A 135 -17.14 18.64 -16.70
C VAL A 135 -16.52 18.68 -18.10
N ASN A 136 -15.29 19.20 -18.19
CA ASN A 136 -14.47 19.13 -19.39
C ASN A 136 -13.90 17.72 -19.51
N ILE A 137 -13.98 17.12 -20.69
CA ILE A 137 -13.44 15.79 -20.98
C ILE A 137 -12.43 15.89 -22.11
N THR A 138 -11.32 15.19 -21.94
CA THR A 138 -10.31 14.95 -22.97
C THR A 138 -10.19 13.46 -23.24
N LEU A 139 -10.31 13.08 -24.50
CA LEU A 139 -10.18 11.72 -25.00
C LEU A 139 -8.79 11.48 -25.60
N ASP A 140 -8.40 10.22 -25.69
CA ASP A 140 -7.27 9.76 -26.50
C ASP A 140 -7.56 9.88 -28.01
N SER A 141 -6.59 9.48 -28.83
CA SER A 141 -6.70 9.56 -30.29
C SER A 141 -7.72 8.60 -30.89
N ALA A 142 -8.01 7.46 -30.25
CA ALA A 142 -8.98 6.49 -30.74
C ALA A 142 -10.41 6.96 -30.44
N GLY A 143 -10.69 7.31 -29.20
CA GLY A 143 -11.95 7.88 -28.75
C GLY A 143 -12.26 9.21 -29.43
N GLY A 144 -11.26 10.09 -29.59
CA GLY A 144 -11.43 11.37 -30.29
C GLY A 144 -11.81 11.22 -31.77
N ARG A 145 -11.30 10.18 -32.46
CA ARG A 145 -11.70 9.87 -33.84
C ARG A 145 -13.14 9.35 -33.92
N ALA A 146 -13.49 8.40 -33.05
CA ALA A 146 -14.85 7.85 -32.99
C ALA A 146 -15.89 8.94 -32.65
N MET A 147 -15.53 9.86 -31.76
CA MET A 147 -16.35 11.01 -31.41
C MET A 147 -16.50 11.98 -32.58
N LEU A 148 -15.40 12.33 -33.26
CA LEU A 148 -15.42 13.21 -34.44
C LEU A 148 -16.30 12.65 -35.57
N ASP A 149 -16.17 11.37 -35.87
CA ASP A 149 -16.95 10.71 -36.92
C ASP A 149 -18.45 10.69 -36.59
N THR A 150 -18.78 10.62 -35.30
CA THR A 150 -20.16 10.63 -34.82
C THR A 150 -20.74 12.05 -34.86
N THR A 151 -20.05 13.03 -34.28
CA THR A 151 -20.54 14.42 -34.20
C THR A 151 -20.68 15.08 -35.57
N LYS A 152 -19.83 14.73 -36.54
CA LYS A 152 -19.97 15.14 -37.95
C LYS A 152 -21.27 14.67 -38.60
N LYS A 153 -21.74 13.46 -38.27
CA LYS A 153 -22.91 12.84 -38.90
C LYS A 153 -24.21 13.13 -38.17
N TYR A 154 -24.14 13.32 -36.85
CA TYR A 154 -25.30 13.42 -35.97
C TYR A 154 -25.34 14.77 -35.24
N LEU A 155 -25.05 15.85 -35.97
CA LEU A 155 -25.23 17.21 -35.44
C LEU A 155 -26.71 17.42 -35.07
N HIS A 156 -26.96 18.16 -33.99
CA HIS A 156 -28.28 18.42 -33.42
C HIS A 156 -29.04 17.19 -32.89
N HIS A 157 -28.43 16.00 -32.90
CA HIS A 157 -29.00 14.82 -32.25
C HIS A 157 -28.56 14.76 -30.80
N ARG A 158 -29.36 14.09 -29.96
CA ARG A 158 -29.01 13.87 -28.56
C ARG A 158 -28.03 12.72 -28.38
N MET A 159 -27.08 12.91 -27.48
CA MET A 159 -26.12 11.92 -27.02
C MET A 159 -26.28 11.74 -25.51
N ALA A 160 -26.34 10.49 -25.08
CA ALA A 160 -26.44 10.13 -23.68
C ALA A 160 -25.16 9.51 -23.16
N VAL A 161 -24.90 9.76 -21.87
CA VAL A 161 -23.82 9.16 -21.10
C VAL A 161 -24.43 8.15 -20.14
N VAL A 162 -24.10 6.88 -20.35
CA VAL A 162 -24.54 5.78 -19.49
C VAL A 162 -23.45 5.44 -18.49
N PHE A 163 -23.81 5.50 -17.22
CA PHE A 163 -23.00 5.04 -16.09
C PHE A 163 -23.34 3.61 -15.77
N ILE A 164 -22.35 2.75 -15.86
CA ILE A 164 -22.46 1.34 -15.56
C ILE A 164 -21.71 1.12 -14.26
N GLU A 165 -22.44 0.70 -13.24
CA GLU A 165 -21.90 0.39 -11.93
C GLU A 165 -22.04 -1.11 -11.68
N ASN A 166 -20.92 -1.77 -11.37
CA ASN A 166 -20.96 -3.15 -10.90
C ASN A 166 -20.76 -3.16 -9.37
N GLN A 167 -21.80 -3.55 -8.66
CA GLN A 167 -21.77 -3.74 -7.21
C GLN A 167 -21.77 -5.23 -6.87
N VAL A 168 -21.02 -5.59 -5.83
CA VAL A 168 -21.01 -6.93 -5.26
C VAL A 168 -21.50 -6.82 -3.83
N GLU A 169 -22.75 -7.20 -3.60
CA GLU A 169 -23.36 -7.20 -2.28
C GLU A 169 -23.25 -8.58 -1.64
N THR A 170 -23.01 -8.64 -0.34
CA THR A 170 -23.11 -9.89 0.40
C THR A 170 -24.57 -10.13 0.77
N ILE A 171 -25.12 -11.26 0.34
CA ILE A 171 -26.50 -11.63 0.65
C ILE A 171 -26.59 -11.88 2.14
N THR A 172 -27.50 -11.14 2.76
CA THR A 172 -27.75 -11.19 4.19
C THR A 172 -29.17 -11.70 4.39
N ASP A 173 -29.38 -12.60 5.34
CA ASP A 173 -30.71 -13.10 5.70
C ASP A 173 -31.53 -11.98 6.38
N LYS A 174 -32.84 -12.21 6.56
CA LYS A 174 -33.77 -11.25 7.19
C LYS A 174 -33.33 -10.77 8.58
N ASP A 175 -32.49 -11.55 9.27
CA ASP A 175 -31.92 -11.24 10.59
C ASP A 175 -30.55 -10.55 10.55
N GLY A 176 -30.08 -10.11 9.38
CA GLY A 176 -28.79 -9.40 9.26
C GLY A 176 -27.56 -10.33 9.28
N ARG A 177 -27.74 -11.64 9.17
CA ARG A 177 -26.64 -12.63 9.11
C ARG A 177 -26.21 -12.90 7.68
N VAL A 178 -24.91 -12.91 7.41
CA VAL A 178 -24.33 -13.25 6.11
C VAL A 178 -24.72 -14.68 5.73
N MET A 179 -25.43 -14.85 4.62
CA MET A 179 -25.76 -16.18 4.11
C MET A 179 -24.50 -16.83 3.55
N LEU A 180 -24.24 -18.09 3.89
CA LEU A 180 -23.07 -18.82 3.43
C LEU A 180 -23.45 -19.86 2.36
N ASP A 181 -22.55 -20.11 1.41
CA ASP A 181 -22.64 -21.20 0.44
C ASP A 181 -22.39 -22.56 1.12
N LYS A 182 -22.58 -23.66 0.38
CA LYS A 182 -22.34 -25.03 0.88
C LYS A 182 -20.87 -25.29 1.29
N LYS A 183 -19.96 -24.35 1.04
CA LYS A 183 -18.53 -24.41 1.35
C LYS A 183 -18.12 -23.41 2.44
N GLY A 184 -19.08 -22.71 3.06
CA GLY A 184 -18.84 -21.75 4.13
C GLY A 184 -18.40 -20.35 3.68
N ASN A 185 -18.48 -20.02 2.38
CA ASN A 185 -18.17 -18.68 1.87
C ASN A 185 -19.42 -17.79 1.83
N PRO A 186 -19.30 -16.46 2.00
CA PRO A 186 -20.43 -15.54 1.83
C PRO A 186 -21.08 -15.68 0.45
N LEU A 187 -22.40 -15.87 0.41
CA LEU A 187 -23.19 -15.77 -0.80
C LEU A 187 -23.20 -14.31 -1.26
N LYS A 188 -22.74 -14.06 -2.48
CA LYS A 188 -22.61 -12.72 -3.04
C LYS A 188 -23.55 -12.53 -4.22
N LYS A 189 -24.26 -11.40 -4.24
CA LYS A 189 -25.08 -10.96 -5.36
C LYS A 189 -24.31 -9.91 -6.15
N ARG A 190 -24.08 -10.19 -7.43
CA ARG A 190 -23.51 -9.22 -8.35
C ARG A 190 -24.65 -8.49 -9.02
N THR A 191 -24.71 -7.16 -8.87
CA THR A 191 -25.71 -6.31 -9.50
C THR A 191 -25.01 -5.30 -10.39
N THR A 192 -25.41 -5.26 -11.66
CA THR A 192 -24.94 -4.27 -12.63
C THR A 192 -26.08 -3.29 -12.87
N THR A 193 -25.90 -2.06 -12.42
CA THR A 193 -26.84 -0.96 -12.65
C THR A 193 -26.37 -0.14 -13.85
N LYS A 194 -27.31 0.31 -14.69
CA LYS A 194 -27.02 1.09 -15.90
C LYS A 194 -27.93 2.30 -15.94
N ASP A 195 -27.42 3.42 -15.44
CA ASP A 195 -28.17 4.66 -15.33
C ASP A 195 -27.67 5.69 -16.33
N ILE A 196 -28.58 6.48 -16.89
CA ILE A 196 -28.21 7.64 -17.67
C ILE A 196 -27.87 8.78 -16.70
N ILE A 197 -26.65 9.31 -16.78
CA ILE A 197 -26.26 10.51 -16.03
C ILE A 197 -26.82 11.74 -16.72
N ASN A 198 -26.66 11.81 -18.04
CA ASN A 198 -26.97 13.00 -18.82
C ASN A 198 -27.32 12.61 -20.26
N ALA A 199 -28.20 13.39 -20.89
CA ALA A 199 -28.47 13.32 -22.32
C ALA A 199 -28.58 14.71 -22.92
N ALA A 200 -27.54 15.14 -23.64
CA ALA A 200 -27.39 16.48 -24.19
C ALA A 200 -27.37 16.47 -25.72
N THR A 201 -27.74 17.58 -26.33
CA THR A 201 -27.72 17.76 -27.78
C THR A 201 -26.31 18.07 -28.28
N ILE A 202 -25.88 17.43 -29.35
CA ILE A 202 -24.61 17.72 -30.02
C ILE A 202 -24.73 19.07 -30.74
N GLN A 203 -24.13 20.11 -30.20
CA GLN A 203 -24.21 21.48 -30.74
C GLN A 203 -23.11 21.82 -31.77
N GLY A 204 -22.03 21.04 -31.82
CA GLY A 204 -20.90 21.29 -32.71
C GLY A 204 -20.17 20.01 -33.08
N THR A 205 -19.26 20.11 -34.05
CA THR A 205 -18.36 19.01 -34.39
C THR A 205 -17.11 19.09 -33.52
N PHE A 206 -16.83 18.02 -32.79
CA PHE A 206 -15.70 17.96 -31.85
C PHE A 206 -15.04 16.59 -31.89
N SER A 207 -13.75 16.57 -31.61
CA SER A 207 -12.92 15.37 -31.62
C SER A 207 -12.60 14.90 -30.20
N SER A 208 -11.42 15.27 -29.68
CA SER A 208 -10.90 14.80 -28.41
C SER A 208 -11.38 15.59 -27.21
N ARG A 209 -11.89 16.82 -27.38
CA ARG A 209 -12.30 17.68 -26.25
C ARG A 209 -13.77 18.05 -26.37
N PHE A 210 -14.51 17.88 -25.28
CA PHE A 210 -15.90 18.31 -25.16
C PHE A 210 -16.28 18.52 -23.70
N GLN A 211 -17.46 19.09 -23.47
CA GLN A 211 -17.98 19.43 -22.15
C GLN A 211 -19.30 18.69 -21.89
N ILE A 212 -19.48 18.20 -20.67
CA ILE A 212 -20.77 17.72 -20.16
C ILE A 212 -21.37 18.83 -19.30
N THR A 213 -22.53 19.34 -19.69
CA THR A 213 -23.31 20.36 -18.98
C THR A 213 -24.58 19.75 -18.38
N GLY A 214 -25.31 20.51 -17.56
CA GLY A 214 -26.55 20.05 -16.94
C GLY A 214 -26.31 19.11 -15.75
N ILE A 215 -25.28 19.39 -14.96
CA ILE A 215 -24.97 18.68 -13.72
C ILE A 215 -25.52 19.49 -12.54
N ASP A 216 -26.22 18.82 -11.61
CA ASP A 216 -27.02 19.47 -10.57
C ASP A 216 -26.20 20.34 -9.59
N SER A 217 -24.92 20.03 -9.38
CA SER A 217 -24.08 20.78 -8.44
C SER A 217 -22.59 20.72 -8.78
N ALA A 218 -21.82 21.70 -8.29
CA ALA A 218 -20.36 21.72 -8.39
C ALA A 218 -19.72 20.47 -7.76
N ARG A 219 -20.29 19.97 -6.65
CA ARG A 219 -19.83 18.75 -5.98
C ARG A 219 -20.07 17.51 -6.84
N ALA A 220 -21.24 17.41 -7.48
CA ALA A 220 -21.54 16.33 -8.41
C ALA A 220 -20.61 16.36 -9.64
N ALA A 221 -20.31 17.55 -10.17
CA ALA A 221 -19.37 17.71 -11.26
C ALA A 221 -17.95 17.28 -10.86
N SER A 222 -17.49 17.66 -9.66
CA SER A 222 -16.19 17.23 -9.13
C SER A 222 -16.10 15.72 -8.92
N ASN A 223 -17.14 15.10 -8.37
CA ASN A 223 -17.19 13.65 -8.17
C ASN A 223 -17.22 12.92 -9.51
N LEU A 224 -18.01 13.38 -10.48
CA LEU A 224 -18.04 12.80 -11.81
C LEU A 224 -16.67 12.93 -12.47
N ALA A 225 -16.05 14.11 -12.46
CA ALA A 225 -14.71 14.32 -13.02
C ALA A 225 -13.66 13.40 -12.39
N LEU A 226 -13.74 13.17 -11.08
CA LEU A 226 -12.88 12.22 -10.37
C LEU A 226 -13.10 10.78 -10.85
N LEU A 227 -14.36 10.32 -10.94
CA LEU A 227 -14.70 9.00 -11.47
C LEU A 227 -14.27 8.81 -12.93
N LEU A 228 -14.33 9.87 -13.74
CA LEU A 228 -13.88 9.87 -15.12
C LEU A 228 -12.36 9.75 -15.26
N ARG A 229 -11.59 10.51 -14.48
CA ARG A 229 -10.11 10.44 -14.45
C ARG A 229 -9.60 9.11 -13.89
N ALA A 230 -10.34 8.58 -12.93
CA ALA A 230 -10.02 7.34 -12.25
C ALA A 230 -9.98 6.11 -13.18
N GLY A 231 -10.60 6.17 -14.36
CA GLY A 231 -10.62 5.11 -15.35
C GLY A 231 -11.47 3.90 -14.96
N SER A 232 -11.69 3.01 -15.93
CA SER A 232 -12.38 1.73 -15.69
C SER A 232 -11.45 0.72 -15.01
N LEU A 233 -12.05 -0.22 -14.28
CA LEU A 233 -11.38 -1.44 -13.86
C LEU A 233 -11.61 -2.51 -14.93
N SER A 234 -10.56 -3.23 -15.33
CA SER A 234 -10.64 -4.33 -16.30
C SER A 234 -11.43 -5.52 -15.77
N ALA A 235 -11.44 -5.70 -14.45
CA ALA A 235 -12.22 -6.71 -13.77
C ALA A 235 -12.74 -6.15 -12.44
N PRO A 236 -13.97 -6.54 -12.02
CA PRO A 236 -14.51 -6.12 -10.74
C PRO A 236 -13.60 -6.59 -9.60
N ILE A 237 -13.34 -5.70 -8.64
CA ILE A 237 -12.52 -5.99 -7.46
C ILE A 237 -13.40 -6.10 -6.22
N GLU A 238 -13.00 -6.95 -5.31
CA GLU A 238 -13.71 -7.18 -4.04
C GLU A 238 -12.70 -7.01 -2.90
N ILE A 239 -13.12 -6.34 -1.80
CA ILE A 239 -12.27 -6.17 -0.62
C ILE A 239 -12.34 -7.47 0.19
N ILE A 240 -11.19 -8.15 0.31
CA ILE A 240 -11.07 -9.45 1.01
C ILE A 240 -10.78 -9.24 2.51
N GLU A 241 -9.88 -8.32 2.82
CA GLU A 241 -9.44 -8.02 4.19
C GLU A 241 -9.21 -6.51 4.32
N GLU A 242 -9.57 -5.95 5.48
CA GLU A 242 -9.35 -4.56 5.82
C GLU A 242 -8.62 -4.47 7.17
N ARG A 243 -7.62 -3.59 7.23
CA ARG A 243 -7.00 -3.17 8.48
C ARG A 243 -6.84 -1.66 8.46
N THR A 244 -7.53 -0.97 9.36
CA THR A 244 -7.37 0.47 9.57
C THR A 244 -6.57 0.68 10.85
N ILE A 245 -5.47 1.41 10.74
CA ILE A 245 -4.69 1.88 11.89
C ILE A 245 -4.88 3.39 11.95
N GLY A 246 -5.54 3.87 13.00
CA GLY A 246 -5.75 5.30 13.21
C GLY A 246 -4.41 6.02 13.42
N PRO A 247 -4.24 7.25 12.91
CA PRO A 247 -3.00 8.02 13.10
C PRO A 247 -2.62 8.20 14.58
N SER A 248 -3.62 8.40 15.46
CA SER A 248 -3.43 8.53 16.90
C SER A 248 -2.89 7.24 17.54
N LEU A 249 -3.42 6.08 17.15
CA LEU A 249 -2.91 4.77 17.62
C LEU A 249 -1.50 4.50 17.11
N GLY A 250 -1.19 4.90 15.87
CA GLY A 250 0.17 4.81 15.32
C GLY A 250 1.17 5.65 16.11
N ALA A 251 0.85 6.93 16.34
CA ALA A 251 1.69 7.85 17.09
C ALA A 251 1.92 7.40 18.53
N ASP A 252 0.85 6.98 19.23
CA ASP A 252 0.92 6.49 20.60
C ASP A 252 1.79 5.22 20.70
N ASN A 253 1.65 4.29 19.75
CA ASN A 253 2.50 3.10 19.70
C ASN A 253 3.98 3.41 19.46
N ILE A 254 4.30 4.38 18.59
CA ILE A 254 5.68 4.81 18.36
C ILE A 254 6.24 5.46 19.62
N GLN A 255 5.48 6.36 20.25
CA GLN A 255 5.91 7.06 21.47
C GLN A 255 6.18 6.07 22.62
N LYS A 256 5.24 5.13 22.85
CA LYS A 256 5.41 4.07 23.85
C LYS A 256 6.60 3.16 23.51
N GLY A 257 6.78 2.78 22.25
CA GLY A 257 7.91 1.97 21.80
C GLY A 257 9.26 2.64 22.05
N VAL A 258 9.39 3.93 21.67
CA VAL A 258 10.62 4.71 21.92
C VAL A 258 10.88 4.84 23.42
N LEU A 259 9.84 5.11 24.22
CA LEU A 259 9.97 5.17 25.68
C LEU A 259 10.45 3.83 26.26
N SER A 260 9.92 2.69 25.80
CA SER A 260 10.38 1.37 26.23
C SER A 260 11.84 1.11 25.90
N VAL A 261 12.32 1.53 24.71
CA VAL A 261 13.75 1.43 24.35
C VAL A 261 14.60 2.26 25.31
N ILE A 262 14.23 3.52 25.57
CA ILE A 262 15.00 4.41 26.44
C ILE A 262 15.07 3.85 27.87
N VAL A 263 13.93 3.43 28.43
CA VAL A 263 13.88 2.87 29.79
C VAL A 263 14.69 1.58 29.87
N GLY A 264 14.51 0.66 28.92
CA GLY A 264 15.27 -0.59 28.87
C GLY A 264 16.77 -0.35 28.72
N PHE A 265 17.17 0.61 27.88
CA PHE A 265 18.55 0.99 27.67
C PHE A 265 19.19 1.54 28.95
N VAL A 266 18.52 2.46 29.65
CA VAL A 266 19.02 3.02 30.92
C VAL A 266 19.19 1.93 31.98
N LEU A 267 18.23 1.02 32.11
CA LEU A 267 18.32 -0.11 33.05
C LEU A 267 19.51 -1.02 32.75
N VAL A 268 19.76 -1.30 31.47
CA VAL A 268 20.92 -2.07 31.01
C VAL A 268 22.23 -1.35 31.37
N LEU A 269 22.33 -0.04 31.11
CA LEU A 269 23.54 0.73 31.44
C LEU A 269 23.85 0.69 32.94
N ILE A 270 22.83 0.82 33.78
CA ILE A 270 22.97 0.73 35.24
C ILE A 270 23.44 -0.67 35.63
N PHE A 271 22.80 -1.72 35.12
CA PHE A 271 23.17 -3.10 35.40
C PHE A 271 24.63 -3.39 35.03
N MET A 272 25.07 -2.97 33.83
CA MET A 272 26.44 -3.17 33.38
C MET A 272 27.46 -2.42 34.24
N ALA A 273 27.17 -1.15 34.58
CA ALA A 273 28.04 -0.35 35.44
C ALA A 273 28.20 -0.95 36.85
N VAL A 274 27.10 -1.46 37.44
CA VAL A 274 27.12 -2.06 38.78
C VAL A 274 27.81 -3.42 38.78
N ARG A 275 27.52 -4.29 37.80
CA ARG A 275 27.98 -5.69 37.79
C ARG A 275 29.41 -5.87 37.30
N TYR A 276 29.88 -5.04 36.37
CA TYR A 276 31.18 -5.17 35.70
C TYR A 276 32.10 -3.96 35.89
N ARG A 277 31.72 -2.99 36.74
CA ARG A 277 32.53 -1.82 37.12
C ARG A 277 33.15 -1.11 35.91
N VAL A 278 34.48 -1.13 35.78
CA VAL A 278 35.22 -0.46 34.70
C VAL A 278 34.94 -1.09 33.34
N PHE A 279 34.87 -2.42 33.28
CA PHE A 279 34.48 -3.13 32.05
C PHE A 279 33.03 -2.84 31.67
N GLY A 280 32.16 -2.70 32.67
CA GLY A 280 30.79 -2.22 32.52
C GLY A 280 30.70 -0.84 31.88
N LEU A 281 31.55 0.11 32.30
CA LEU A 281 31.61 1.44 31.70
C LEU A 281 32.08 1.40 30.24
N VAL A 282 33.03 0.52 29.90
CA VAL A 282 33.44 0.32 28.50
C VAL A 282 32.30 -0.25 27.65
N ALA A 283 31.59 -1.26 28.18
CA ALA A 283 30.41 -1.80 27.52
C ALA A 283 29.33 -0.73 27.31
N ASN A 284 29.11 0.16 28.28
CA ASN A 284 28.16 1.27 28.15
C ASN A 284 28.51 2.22 27.01
N VAL A 285 29.79 2.53 26.82
CA VAL A 285 30.25 3.34 25.68
C VAL A 285 30.01 2.59 24.36
N ALA A 286 30.36 1.31 24.29
CA ALA A 286 30.14 0.49 23.09
C ALA A 286 28.65 0.36 22.74
N LEU A 287 27.78 0.13 23.74
CA LEU A 287 26.33 0.03 23.60
C LEU A 287 25.71 1.36 23.13
N THR A 288 26.15 2.48 23.69
CA THR A 288 25.67 3.80 23.28
C THR A 288 26.07 4.09 21.84
N LEU A 289 27.32 3.81 21.48
CA LEU A 289 27.81 3.99 20.12
C LEU A 289 27.10 3.04 19.14
N ASN A 290 26.73 1.83 19.57
CA ASN A 290 25.92 0.91 18.78
C ASN A 290 24.55 1.53 18.44
N LEU A 291 23.81 2.02 19.44
CA LEU A 291 22.51 2.64 19.23
C LEU A 291 22.60 3.85 18.28
N VAL A 292 23.62 4.69 18.46
CA VAL A 292 23.89 5.84 17.57
C VAL A 292 24.17 5.36 16.13
N MET A 293 24.96 4.31 15.95
CA MET A 293 25.24 3.76 14.61
C MET A 293 23.99 3.16 13.95
N ILE A 294 23.13 2.47 14.71
CA ILE A 294 21.86 1.95 14.17
C ILE A 294 21.02 3.11 13.61
N VAL A 295 20.83 4.17 14.40
CA VAL A 295 20.06 5.35 13.97
C VAL A 295 20.72 6.05 12.78
N ALA A 296 22.05 6.19 12.79
CA ALA A 296 22.79 6.81 11.70
C ALA A 296 22.65 6.03 10.39
N VAL A 297 22.79 4.70 10.41
CA VAL A 297 22.66 3.85 9.22
C VAL A 297 21.22 3.83 8.71
N LEU A 298 20.23 3.76 9.60
CA LEU A 298 18.81 3.87 9.19
C LEU A 298 18.51 5.20 8.51
N SER A 299 19.07 6.29 9.04
CA SER A 299 18.94 7.62 8.44
C SER A 299 19.63 7.71 7.07
N LEU A 300 20.82 7.12 6.92
CA LEU A 300 21.55 7.09 5.65
C LEU A 300 20.81 6.29 4.57
N LEU A 301 20.16 5.20 4.95
CA LEU A 301 19.40 4.34 4.05
C LEU A 301 17.95 4.81 3.83
N GLN A 302 17.55 5.93 4.45
CA GLN A 302 16.16 6.43 4.45
C GLN A 302 15.15 5.36 4.84
N ALA A 303 15.54 4.45 5.74
CA ALA A 303 14.70 3.36 6.17
C ALA A 303 13.65 3.86 7.18
N THR A 304 12.38 3.52 6.96
CA THR A 304 11.28 3.91 7.85
C THR A 304 11.33 3.15 9.17
N LEU A 305 11.34 3.88 10.29
CA LEU A 305 11.25 3.30 11.63
C LEU A 305 9.79 2.93 11.94
N THR A 306 9.50 1.63 11.91
CA THR A 306 8.17 1.07 12.22
C THR A 306 8.13 0.50 13.64
N LEU A 307 6.95 0.20 14.17
CA LEU A 307 6.82 -0.44 15.49
C LEU A 307 7.59 -1.77 15.59
N PRO A 308 7.52 -2.69 14.60
CA PRO A 308 8.40 -3.85 14.59
C PRO A 308 9.88 -3.48 14.44
N GLY A 309 10.21 -2.42 13.69
CA GLY A 309 11.58 -1.89 13.65
C GLY A 309 12.10 -1.52 15.05
N ILE A 310 11.28 -0.86 15.86
CA ILE A 310 11.61 -0.54 17.26
C ILE A 310 11.84 -1.82 18.08
N ALA A 311 11.02 -2.86 17.90
CA ALA A 311 11.24 -4.16 18.54
C ALA A 311 12.57 -4.80 18.10
N GLY A 312 12.96 -4.63 16.84
CA GLY A 312 14.27 -5.02 16.34
C GLY A 312 15.41 -4.30 17.07
N ILE A 313 15.27 -2.99 17.31
CA ILE A 313 16.24 -2.21 18.11
C ILE A 313 16.33 -2.78 19.52
N VAL A 314 15.20 -3.00 20.22
CA VAL A 314 15.19 -3.58 21.58
C VAL A 314 15.94 -4.93 21.61
N LEU A 315 15.66 -5.82 20.65
CA LEU A 315 16.32 -7.11 20.56
C LEU A 315 17.83 -6.97 20.34
N THR A 316 18.25 -6.08 19.44
CA THR A 316 19.67 -5.83 19.15
C THR A 316 20.41 -5.22 20.33
N VAL A 317 19.76 -4.35 21.11
CA VAL A 317 20.34 -3.82 22.36
C VAL A 317 20.60 -4.97 23.34
N GLY A 318 19.65 -5.89 23.51
CA GLY A 318 19.83 -7.07 24.36
C GLY A 318 21.00 -7.96 23.90
N MET A 319 21.07 -8.28 22.60
CA MET A 319 22.16 -9.07 22.02
C MET A 319 23.53 -8.39 22.12
N ALA A 320 23.57 -7.06 21.97
CA ALA A 320 24.81 -6.30 22.09
C ALA A 320 25.36 -6.31 23.51
N VAL A 321 24.50 -6.41 24.53
CA VAL A 321 24.93 -6.60 25.93
C VAL A 321 25.55 -7.97 26.10
N ASP A 322 24.89 -9.00 25.60
CA ASP A 322 25.33 -10.40 25.71
C ASP A 322 26.72 -10.61 25.10
N ALA A 323 26.99 -9.99 23.94
CA ALA A 323 28.32 -10.02 23.31
C ALA A 323 29.42 -9.44 24.21
N ASN A 324 29.15 -8.32 24.90
CA ASN A 324 30.11 -7.72 25.83
C ASN A 324 30.28 -8.58 27.09
N VAL A 325 29.19 -9.14 27.63
CA VAL A 325 29.24 -10.06 28.79
C VAL A 325 30.07 -11.30 28.48
N LEU A 326 29.86 -11.92 27.31
CA LEU A 326 30.61 -13.11 26.88
C LEU A 326 32.12 -12.82 26.78
N ILE A 327 32.50 -11.66 26.23
CA ILE A 327 33.90 -11.21 26.20
C ILE A 327 34.44 -11.11 27.62
N PHE A 328 33.71 -10.48 28.54
CA PHE A 328 34.19 -10.24 29.90
C PHE A 328 34.34 -11.53 30.69
N GLU A 329 33.39 -12.45 30.60
CA GLU A 329 33.50 -13.76 31.25
C GLU A 329 34.63 -14.59 30.63
N ARG A 330 34.84 -14.53 29.30
CA ARG A 330 35.98 -15.20 28.67
C ARG A 330 37.32 -14.62 29.12
N ILE A 331 37.43 -13.30 29.26
CA ILE A 331 38.63 -12.65 29.82
C ILE A 331 38.84 -13.09 31.28
N LYS A 332 37.77 -13.18 32.07
CA LYS A 332 37.81 -13.65 33.47
C LYS A 332 38.29 -15.10 33.58
N GLU A 333 37.85 -15.97 32.68
CA GLU A 333 38.31 -17.36 32.60
C GLU A 333 39.81 -17.45 32.27
N GLU A 334 40.30 -16.65 31.30
CA GLU A 334 41.71 -16.63 30.92
C GLU A 334 42.61 -16.05 32.03
N LEU A 335 42.11 -15.10 32.83
CA LEU A 335 42.85 -14.57 33.99
C LEU A 335 43.08 -15.61 35.09
N GLY A 336 42.16 -16.57 35.24
CA GLY A 336 42.35 -17.69 36.17
C GLY A 336 43.44 -18.67 35.74
N THR A 337 43.78 -18.68 34.45
CA THR A 337 44.71 -19.66 33.86
C THR A 337 46.06 -19.03 33.47
N GLN A 338 46.10 -17.71 33.23
CA GLN A 338 47.28 -17.01 32.74
C GLN A 338 47.71 -15.91 33.73
N SER A 339 49.01 -15.85 34.05
CA SER A 339 49.58 -14.84 34.94
C SER A 339 49.78 -13.45 34.30
N ASN A 340 49.65 -13.33 32.97
CA ASN A 340 49.78 -12.05 32.26
C ASN A 340 48.40 -11.51 31.84
N ILE A 341 47.97 -10.43 32.49
CA ILE A 341 46.71 -9.73 32.24
C ILE A 341 46.50 -9.34 30.77
N GLN A 342 47.54 -8.84 30.09
CA GLN A 342 47.42 -8.44 28.69
C GLN A 342 47.18 -9.63 27.77
N LYS A 343 47.84 -10.75 28.07
CA LYS A 343 47.68 -12.00 27.31
C LYS A 343 46.31 -12.63 27.55
N ALA A 344 45.79 -12.54 28.78
CA ALA A 344 44.44 -12.97 29.11
C ALA A 344 43.38 -12.14 28.37
N ILE A 345 43.54 -10.81 28.31
CA ILE A 345 42.64 -9.92 27.54
C ILE A 345 42.68 -10.29 26.05
N SER A 346 43.87 -10.37 25.44
CA SER A 346 43.97 -10.70 24.01
C SER A 346 43.38 -12.07 23.69
N SER A 347 43.71 -13.09 24.49
CA SER A 347 43.19 -14.45 24.28
C SER A 347 41.69 -14.54 24.54
N GLY A 348 41.16 -13.76 25.49
CA GLY A 348 39.74 -13.70 25.78
C GLY A 348 38.96 -13.14 24.60
N TYR A 349 39.42 -12.04 24.00
CA TYR A 349 38.84 -11.48 22.77
C TYR A 349 38.91 -12.47 21.61
N ASP A 350 40.08 -13.06 21.34
CA ASP A 350 40.27 -13.93 20.18
C ASP A 350 39.37 -15.18 20.25
N LYS A 351 39.13 -15.74 21.46
CA LYS A 351 38.17 -16.83 21.67
C LYS A 351 36.71 -16.36 21.59
N ALA A 352 36.39 -15.21 22.18
CA ALA A 352 35.03 -14.69 22.19
C ALA A 352 34.52 -14.30 20.80
N VAL A 353 35.41 -13.80 19.92
CA VAL A 353 35.05 -13.38 18.55
C VAL A 353 34.38 -14.51 17.76
N LEU A 354 34.90 -15.74 17.85
CA LEU A 354 34.32 -16.89 17.14
C LEU A 354 32.90 -17.19 17.64
N THR A 355 32.71 -17.28 18.95
CA THR A 355 31.40 -17.56 19.54
C THR A 355 30.37 -16.46 19.23
N ILE A 356 30.79 -15.19 19.28
CA ILE A 356 29.95 -14.04 18.95
C ILE A 356 29.60 -14.04 17.46
N ALA A 357 30.56 -14.34 16.60
CA ALA A 357 30.33 -14.42 15.16
C ALA A 357 29.34 -15.53 14.83
N ASP A 358 29.51 -16.74 15.39
CA ASP A 358 28.62 -17.88 15.12
C ASP A 358 27.15 -17.58 15.49
N ALA A 359 26.93 -17.00 16.68
CA ALA A 359 25.60 -16.63 17.15
C ALA A 359 24.95 -15.53 16.29
N ASN A 360 25.72 -14.52 15.91
CA ASN A 360 25.22 -13.39 15.13
C ASN A 360 25.04 -13.69 13.65
N ILE A 361 25.91 -14.51 13.03
CA ILE A 361 25.79 -14.92 11.63
C ILE A 361 24.50 -15.71 11.42
N THR A 362 24.18 -16.64 12.33
CA THR A 362 22.93 -17.41 12.28
C THR A 362 21.70 -16.49 12.31
N THR A 363 21.74 -15.49 13.20
CA THR A 363 20.66 -14.50 13.33
C THR A 363 20.58 -13.58 12.10
N LEU A 364 21.72 -13.21 11.50
CA LEU A 364 21.78 -12.42 10.28
C LEU A 364 21.19 -13.17 9.08
N ILE A 365 21.43 -14.48 8.97
CA ILE A 365 20.80 -15.33 7.94
C ILE A 365 19.29 -15.29 8.09
N ALA A 366 18.76 -15.45 9.32
CA ALA A 366 17.33 -15.34 9.56
C ALA A 366 16.77 -13.96 9.18
N ALA A 367 17.50 -12.88 9.51
CA ALA A 367 17.12 -11.52 9.14
C ALA A 367 17.09 -11.32 7.61
N LEU A 368 18.05 -11.87 6.86
CA LEU A 368 18.06 -11.81 5.39
C LEU A 368 16.89 -12.57 4.76
N VAL A 369 16.51 -13.72 5.32
CA VAL A 369 15.32 -14.47 4.91
C VAL A 369 14.06 -13.64 5.17
N LEU A 370 13.94 -13.04 6.36
CA LEU A 370 12.81 -12.16 6.70
C LEU A 370 12.77 -10.91 5.81
N PHE A 371 13.90 -10.36 5.40
CA PHE A 371 13.94 -9.22 4.47
C PHE A 371 13.48 -9.61 3.07
N SER A 372 13.91 -10.79 2.58
CA SER A 372 13.62 -11.27 1.22
C SER A 372 12.15 -11.68 1.06
N PHE A 373 11.62 -12.43 2.03
CA PHE A 373 10.27 -13.01 1.96
C PHE A 373 9.22 -12.29 2.81
N GLY A 374 9.64 -11.48 3.78
CA GLY A 374 8.72 -10.72 4.62
C GLY A 374 8.00 -9.63 3.83
N THR A 375 6.88 -9.15 4.37
CA THR A 375 6.11 -8.05 3.78
C THR A 375 5.90 -6.93 4.81
N GLY A 376 5.84 -5.69 4.33
CA GLY A 376 5.59 -4.48 5.11
C GLY A 376 6.37 -4.44 6.44
N PRO A 377 5.71 -4.58 7.61
CA PRO A 377 6.37 -4.43 8.92
C PRO A 377 7.49 -5.46 9.20
N ILE A 378 7.40 -6.68 8.64
CA ILE A 378 8.42 -7.72 8.84
C ILE A 378 9.73 -7.32 8.16
N LYS A 379 9.67 -6.66 6.99
CA LYS A 379 10.87 -6.13 6.33
C LYS A 379 11.52 -5.03 7.16
N GLY A 380 10.72 -4.15 7.76
CA GLY A 380 11.21 -3.11 8.66
C GLY A 380 11.98 -3.68 9.85
N PHE A 381 11.40 -4.70 10.51
CA PHE A 381 12.09 -5.45 11.58
C PHE A 381 13.42 -6.07 11.09
N ALA A 382 13.40 -6.74 9.93
CA ALA A 382 14.58 -7.40 9.36
C ALA A 382 15.74 -6.43 9.04
N ILE A 383 15.44 -5.23 8.52
CA ILE A 383 16.43 -4.18 8.26
C ILE A 383 17.07 -3.73 9.57
N THR A 384 16.24 -3.40 10.58
CA THR A 384 16.75 -2.93 11.88
C THR A 384 17.58 -3.99 12.59
N LEU A 385 17.16 -5.26 12.53
CA LEU A 385 17.88 -6.39 13.11
C LEU A 385 19.22 -6.60 12.41
N SER A 386 19.26 -6.60 11.07
CA SER A 386 20.49 -6.80 10.31
C SER A 386 21.53 -5.72 10.59
N ILE A 387 21.11 -4.45 10.58
CA ILE A 387 21.98 -3.32 10.90
C ILE A 387 22.47 -3.43 12.34
N GLY A 388 21.58 -3.70 13.28
CA GLY A 388 21.91 -3.82 14.70
C GLY A 388 22.91 -4.93 14.99
N ILE A 389 22.80 -6.08 14.32
CA ILE A 389 23.77 -7.17 14.47
C ILE A 389 25.15 -6.73 13.99
N VAL A 390 25.25 -6.22 12.76
CA VAL A 390 26.55 -5.81 12.17
C VAL A 390 27.22 -4.72 13.01
N THR A 391 26.45 -3.71 13.41
CA THR A 391 26.93 -2.60 14.26
C THR A 391 27.28 -3.06 15.68
N SER A 392 26.54 -4.02 16.25
CA SER A 392 26.86 -4.61 17.56
C SER A 392 28.16 -5.40 17.53
N MET A 393 28.40 -6.21 16.49
CA MET A 393 29.65 -6.97 16.35
C MET A 393 30.84 -6.02 16.24
N PHE A 394 30.71 -4.96 15.43
CA PHE A 394 31.75 -3.95 15.31
C PHE A 394 32.05 -3.26 16.65
N THR A 395 31.02 -2.81 17.37
CA THR A 395 31.20 -2.11 18.64
C THR A 395 31.73 -3.03 19.76
N ALA A 396 31.18 -4.24 19.88
CA ALA A 396 31.60 -5.19 20.88
C ALA A 396 33.02 -5.72 20.64
N ILE A 397 33.42 -5.97 19.38
CA ILE A 397 34.73 -6.59 19.10
C ILE A 397 35.83 -5.54 18.94
N ILE A 398 35.58 -4.47 18.19
CA ILE A 398 36.63 -3.51 17.82
C ILE A 398 36.66 -2.35 18.83
N VAL A 399 35.52 -1.71 19.08
CA VAL A 399 35.47 -0.51 19.93
C VAL A 399 35.78 -0.86 21.38
N SER A 400 35.15 -1.91 21.93
CA SER A 400 35.41 -2.32 23.30
C SER A 400 36.88 -2.75 23.50
N ARG A 401 37.46 -3.51 22.56
CA ARG A 401 38.86 -3.95 22.59
C ARG A 401 39.82 -2.76 22.54
N ALA A 402 39.55 -1.79 21.68
CA ALA A 402 40.35 -0.57 21.58
C ALA A 402 40.35 0.23 22.90
N ILE A 403 39.18 0.37 23.53
CA ILE A 403 39.07 1.09 24.80
C ILE A 403 39.76 0.31 25.93
N ILE A 404 39.54 -1.00 26.04
CA ILE A 404 40.17 -1.84 27.08
C ILE A 404 41.69 -1.84 26.91
N ASN A 405 42.20 -2.04 25.69
CA ASN A 405 43.64 -1.99 25.43
C ASN A 405 44.22 -0.59 25.69
N LYS A 406 43.44 0.49 25.50
CA LYS A 406 43.90 1.84 25.84
C LYS A 406 43.96 2.07 27.36
N ILE A 407 43.02 1.54 28.12
CA ILE A 407 42.96 1.70 29.59
C ILE A 407 44.03 0.85 30.28
N TYR A 408 44.19 -0.39 29.83
CA TYR A 408 45.05 -1.38 30.47
C TYR A 408 46.40 -1.57 29.76
N GLY A 409 46.57 -1.11 28.52
CA GLY A 409 47.81 -1.24 27.77
C GLY A 409 48.97 -0.52 28.45
N GLY A 410 50.06 -1.27 28.70
CA GLY A 410 51.30 -0.74 29.27
C GLY A 410 51.37 -0.65 30.80
N LYS A 411 50.31 -1.01 31.54
CA LYS A 411 50.33 -1.03 33.02
C LYS A 411 50.57 -2.44 33.56
N LYS A 412 51.57 -2.60 34.43
CA LYS A 412 51.68 -3.77 35.34
C LYS A 412 50.65 -3.59 36.45
N LEU A 413 49.44 -4.08 36.23
CA LEU A 413 48.40 -4.10 37.25
C LEU A 413 48.42 -5.46 37.95
N GLU A 414 48.26 -5.47 39.27
CA GLU A 414 48.17 -6.69 40.07
C GLU A 414 46.72 -7.20 40.18
N GLU A 415 45.71 -6.34 39.95
CA GLU A 415 44.29 -6.72 39.95
C GLU A 415 43.47 -6.01 38.85
N LEU A 416 42.49 -6.73 38.30
CA LEU A 416 41.51 -6.24 37.33
C LEU A 416 40.17 -6.00 38.01
N SER A 417 39.59 -4.82 37.78
CA SER A 417 38.24 -4.49 38.25
C SER A 417 37.18 -5.01 37.27
N ILE A 418 36.95 -6.33 37.26
CA ILE A 418 35.91 -7.04 36.50
C ILE A 418 34.81 -7.55 37.42
#